data_AF-A0A7X6KTK4-F1
#
_entry.id   AF-A0A7X6KTK4-F1
#
_cell.length_a   1.000
_cell.length_b   1.000
_cell.length_c   1.000
_cell.angle_alpha   90.00
_cell.angle_beta   90.00
_cell.angle_gamma   90.00
#
_symmetry.space_group_name_H-M   'P 1'
#
loop_
_entity.id
_entity.type
_entity.pdbx_description
1 polymer ?
#
loop_
_entity_poly.entity_id
_entity_poly.type
_entity_poly.pdbx_seq_one_letter_code
_entity_poly.pdbx_strand_id
1 'polypeptide(L)'
;MEPRKTLNPDVGSYTLKHIAEDYLGDYVSNGELIAASILSGFQHRRGTGFLNPNVYFAIRTPSKKAARLAADEAQQSRSQRWRGEHLRVAPEGMFGG
;
A
#
# COMPACT_ATOMS: atom_id res chain seq x y z
N MET A 1 -2.31 13.59 32.35
CA MET A 1 -1.35 13.52 31.23
C MET A 1 -2.02 12.79 30.08
N GLU A 2 -2.38 13.49 29.01
CA GLU A 2 -2.88 12.80 27.80
C GLU A 2 -1.72 12.01 27.15
N PRO A 3 -1.96 10.78 26.68
CA PRO A 3 -0.93 10.04 25.97
C PRO A 3 -0.57 10.78 24.68
N ARG A 4 0.67 11.25 24.62
CA ARG A 4 1.26 11.88 23.43
C ARG A 4 1.11 10.91 22.27
N LYS A 5 0.30 11.26 21.25
CA LYS A 5 0.21 10.49 20.00
C LYS A 5 1.61 10.46 19.37
N THR A 6 2.34 9.38 19.62
CA THR A 6 3.69 9.18 19.10
C THR A 6 3.57 9.08 17.58
N LEU A 7 3.98 10.13 16.88
CA LEU A 7 4.21 10.08 15.45
C LEU A 7 5.23 8.98 15.23
N ASN A 8 4.81 7.90 14.60
CA ASN A 8 5.67 6.76 14.37
C ASN A 8 6.52 7.07 13.12
N PRO A 9 7.85 7.29 13.27
CA PRO A 9 8.72 7.60 12.14
C PRO A 9 8.79 6.46 11.12
N ASP A 10 8.44 5.22 11.51
CA ASP A 10 8.37 4.06 10.60
C ASP A 10 7.08 4.03 9.76
N VAL A 11 6.25 5.08 9.85
CA VAL A 11 4.97 5.21 9.14
C VAL A 11 4.96 6.50 8.33
N GLY A 12 6.02 6.69 7.55
CA GLY A 12 6.11 7.74 6.54
C GLY A 12 5.25 7.42 5.32
N SER A 13 4.85 8.48 4.60
CA SER A 13 4.09 8.43 3.35
C SER A 13 4.71 7.47 2.33
N TYR A 14 6.04 7.40 2.28
CA TYR A 14 6.76 6.48 1.41
C TYR A 14 6.47 5.00 1.71
N THR A 15 6.39 4.60 2.97
CA THR A 15 6.08 3.20 3.31
C THR A 15 4.62 2.89 3.02
N LEU A 16 3.73 3.84 3.31
CA LEU A 16 2.30 3.67 3.08
C LEU A 16 1.95 3.64 1.59
N LYS A 17 2.69 4.36 0.74
CA LYS A 17 2.43 4.35 -0.71
C LYS A 17 2.64 2.94 -1.26
N HIS A 18 3.69 2.24 -0.84
CA HIS A 18 3.98 0.89 -1.31
C HIS A 18 2.90 -0.10 -0.87
N ILE A 19 2.36 0.06 0.34
CA ILE A 19 1.21 -0.75 0.80
C ILE A 19 -0.03 -0.45 -0.07
N ALA A 20 -0.25 0.80 -0.46
CA ALA A 20 -1.36 1.17 -1.34
C ALA A 20 -1.16 0.65 -2.78
N GLU A 21 0.05 0.73 -3.33
CA GLU A 21 0.43 0.15 -4.62
C GLU A 21 0.21 -1.36 -4.62
N ASP A 22 0.70 -2.05 -3.59
CA ASP A 22 0.50 -3.49 -3.39
C ASP A 22 -0.99 -3.82 -3.26
N TYR A 23 -1.81 -2.97 -2.64
CA TYR A 23 -3.25 -3.21 -2.53
C TYR A 23 -3.97 -3.00 -3.86
N LEU A 24 -3.73 -1.90 -4.55
CA LEU A 24 -4.41 -1.54 -5.80
C LEU A 24 -3.91 -2.37 -6.98
N GLY A 25 -2.64 -2.77 -6.98
CA GLY A 25 -1.97 -3.38 -8.12
C GLY A 25 -1.62 -2.37 -9.21
N ASP A 26 -1.53 -1.09 -8.85
CA ASP A 26 -1.18 0.02 -9.74
C ASP A 26 -0.25 1.00 -9.02
N TYR A 27 0.43 1.84 -9.78
CA TYR A 27 1.31 2.87 -9.25
C TYR A 27 0.53 3.95 -8.50
N VAL A 28 1.06 4.37 -7.35
CA VAL A 28 0.52 5.48 -6.55
C VAL A 28 1.66 6.43 -6.22
N SER A 29 1.58 7.66 -6.69
CA SER A 29 2.59 8.65 -6.33
C SER A 29 2.53 8.97 -4.83
N ASN A 30 3.69 9.35 -4.27
CA ASN A 30 3.76 9.79 -2.87
C ASN A 30 2.84 11.00 -2.61
N GLY A 31 2.70 11.89 -3.62
CA GLY A 31 1.83 13.07 -3.54
C GLY A 31 0.35 12.72 -3.49
N GLU A 32 -0.11 11.79 -4.33
CA GLU A 32 -1.51 11.33 -4.34
C GLU A 32 -1.89 10.68 -3.01
N LEU A 33 -1.03 9.82 -2.46
CA LEU A 33 -1.26 9.22 -1.16
C LEU A 33 -1.34 10.29 -0.06
N ILE A 34 -0.44 11.27 -0.07
CA ILE A 34 -0.44 12.36 0.92
C ILE A 34 -1.74 13.16 0.80
N ALA A 35 -2.14 13.54 -0.41
CA ALA A 35 -3.37 14.27 -0.65
C ALA A 35 -4.60 13.49 -0.17
N ALA A 36 -4.72 12.21 -0.55
CA ALA A 36 -5.80 11.33 -0.12
C ALA A 36 -5.86 11.18 1.40
N SER A 37 -4.70 11.04 2.06
CA SER A 37 -4.62 10.93 3.52
C SER A 37 -5.05 12.22 4.23
N ILE A 38 -4.69 13.38 3.69
CA ILE A 38 -5.11 14.68 4.22
C ILE A 38 -6.63 14.87 4.03
N LEU A 39 -7.15 14.57 2.84
CA LEU A 39 -8.58 14.65 2.53
C LEU A 39 -9.40 13.68 3.39
N SER A 40 -8.81 12.53 3.76
CA SER A 40 -9.44 11.55 4.65
C SER A 40 -9.33 11.92 6.15
N GLY A 41 -8.75 13.07 6.49
CA GLY A 41 -8.67 13.57 7.87
C GLY A 41 -7.57 12.96 8.73
N PHE A 42 -6.56 12.31 8.12
CA PHE A 42 -5.44 11.80 8.90
C PHE A 42 -4.57 12.93 9.45
N GLN A 43 -4.31 12.88 10.76
CA GLN A 43 -3.34 13.77 11.39
C GLN A 43 -1.95 13.47 10.82
N HIS A 44 -1.21 14.52 10.48
CA HIS A 44 0.05 14.41 9.78
C HIS A 44 1.08 15.43 10.26
N ARG A 45 2.36 15.11 10.07
CA ARG A 45 3.49 16.01 10.31
C ARG A 45 4.48 15.88 9.16
N ARG A 46 4.92 17.02 8.60
CA ARG A 46 5.95 17.03 7.57
C ARG A 46 7.25 16.41 8.10
N GLY A 47 7.94 15.65 7.26
CA GLY A 47 9.26 15.12 7.57
C GLY A 47 10.26 16.24 7.85
N THR A 48 11.30 15.92 8.64
CA THR A 48 12.40 16.85 8.89
C THR A 48 13.29 16.97 7.64
N GLY A 49 13.78 18.19 7.36
CA GLY A 49 14.64 18.49 6.22
C GLY A 49 13.93 19.33 5.15
N PHE A 50 14.62 20.36 4.66
CA PHE A 50 14.09 21.33 3.68
C PHE A 50 13.61 20.64 2.39
N LEU A 51 14.34 19.61 1.94
CA LEU A 51 14.07 18.87 0.71
C LEU A 51 13.28 17.57 0.92
N ASN A 52 12.82 17.27 2.13
CA ASN A 52 12.10 16.02 2.38
C ASN A 52 10.63 16.15 1.94
N PRO A 53 10.19 15.42 0.88
CA PRO A 53 8.82 15.49 0.40
C PRO A 53 7.88 14.58 1.20
N ASN A 54 8.40 13.83 2.18
CA ASN A 54 7.63 12.84 2.91
C ASN A 54 6.88 13.45 4.09
N VAL A 55 5.76 12.81 4.43
CA VAL A 55 4.90 13.18 5.54
C VAL A 55 4.73 11.97 6.45
N TYR A 56 4.79 12.17 7.76
CA TYR A 56 4.47 11.15 8.75
C TYR A 56 3.00 11.27 9.13
N PHE A 57 2.29 10.15 9.15
CA PHE A 57 0.90 10.10 9.59
C PHE A 57 0.79 9.52 11.00
N ALA A 58 -0.17 10.00 11.78
CA ALA A 58 -0.47 9.47 13.10
C ALA A 58 -1.29 8.17 12.99
N ILE A 59 -0.71 7.16 12.32
CA ILE A 59 -1.32 5.84 12.14
C ILE A 59 -0.79 4.90 13.24
N ARG A 60 -1.72 4.18 13.87
CA ARG A 60 -1.36 3.19 14.89
C ARG A 60 -0.76 1.94 14.23
N THR A 61 0.21 1.31 14.88
CA THR A 61 0.85 0.07 14.40
C THR A 61 -0.15 -1.03 14.00
N PRO A 62 -1.24 -1.30 14.76
CA PRO A 62 -2.25 -2.28 14.33
C PRO A 62 -2.93 -1.92 13.00
N SER A 63 -3.23 -0.64 12.77
CA SER A 63 -3.84 -0.18 11.52
C SER A 63 -2.88 -0.37 10.33
N LYS A 64 -1.58 -0.10 10.52
CA LYS A 64 -0.56 -0.40 9.50
C LYS A 64 -0.49 -1.90 9.20
N LYS A 65 -0.53 -2.75 10.23
CA LYS A 65 -0.53 -4.22 10.06
C LYS A 65 -1.76 -4.69 9.29
N ALA A 66 -2.94 -4.18 9.62
CA ALA A 66 -4.18 -4.50 8.92
C ALA A 66 -4.12 -4.09 7.45
N ALA A 67 -3.63 -2.88 7.15
CA ALA A 67 -3.44 -2.42 5.77
C ALA A 67 -2.47 -3.32 4.99
N ARG A 68 -1.38 -3.76 5.63
CA ARG A 68 -0.42 -4.68 5.00
C ARG A 68 -1.05 -6.04 4.71
N LEU A 69 -1.78 -6.61 5.66
CA LEU A 69 -2.47 -7.89 5.47
C LEU A 69 -3.45 -7.80 4.29
N ALA A 70 -4.23 -6.73 4.21
CA ALA A 70 -5.15 -6.50 3.10
C ALA A 70 -4.42 -6.38 1.75
N ALA A 71 -3.25 -5.74 1.71
CA ALA A 71 -2.42 -5.66 0.50
C ALA A 71 -1.89 -7.03 0.08
N ASP A 72 -1.39 -7.82 1.04
CA ASP A 72 -0.90 -9.18 0.78
C ASP A 72 -2.03 -10.09 0.25
N GLU A 73 -3.24 -10.00 0.83
CA GLU A 73 -4.44 -10.71 0.36
C GLU A 73 -4.85 -10.30 -1.06
N ALA A 74 -4.81 -9.01 -1.38
CA ALA A 74 -5.12 -8.49 -2.72
C ALA A 74 -4.11 -9.02 -3.75
N GLN A 75 -2.81 -9.02 -3.41
CA GLN A 75 -1.76 -9.53 -4.28
C GLN A 75 -1.86 -11.04 -4.53
N GLN A 76 -2.17 -11.82 -3.49
CA GLN A 76 -2.41 -13.26 -3.61
C GLN A 76 -3.62 -13.54 -4.49
N SER A 77 -4.72 -12.81 -4.31
CA SER A 77 -5.94 -12.95 -5.11
C SER A 77 -5.69 -12.66 -6.58
N ARG A 78 -4.92 -11.61 -6.92
CA ARG A 78 -4.50 -11.32 -8.30
C ARG A 78 -3.62 -12.43 -8.87
N SER A 79 -2.67 -12.94 -8.09
CA SER A 79 -1.79 -14.04 -8.51
C SER A 79 -2.55 -15.35 -8.78
N GLN A 80 -3.55 -15.66 -7.95
CA GLN A 80 -4.43 -16.81 -8.15
C GLN A 80 -5.32 -16.64 -9.38
N ARG A 81 -5.87 -15.43 -9.59
CA ARG A 81 -6.62 -15.11 -10.81
C ARG A 81 -5.78 -15.30 -12.06
N TRP A 82 -4.56 -14.76 -12.09
CA TRP A 82 -3.62 -14.97 -13.20
C TRP A 82 -3.33 -16.44 -13.46
N ARG A 83 -3.09 -17.24 -12.41
CA ARG A 83 -2.89 -18.69 -12.54
C ARG A 83 -4.13 -19.42 -13.07
N GLY A 84 -5.31 -19.09 -12.55
CA GLY A 84 -6.57 -19.69 -13.00
C GLY A 84 -6.95 -19.31 -14.44
N GLU A 85 -6.62 -18.09 -14.86
CA GLU A 85 -6.82 -17.63 -16.23
C GLU A 85 -5.83 -18.28 -17.21
N HIS A 86 -4.55 -18.38 -16.83
CA HIS A 86 -3.54 -19.06 -17.66
C HIS A 86 -3.81 -20.56 -17.82
N LEU A 87 -4.32 -21.24 -16.78
CA LEU A 87 -4.74 -22.65 -16.87
C LEU A 87 -5.98 -22.87 -17.74
N ARG A 88 -6.83 -21.85 -17.94
CA ARG A 88 -7.99 -21.90 -18.85
C ARG A 88 -7.63 -21.62 -20.31
N VAL A 89 -6.48 -20.98 -20.55
CA VAL A 89 -6.01 -20.55 -21.88
C VAL A 89 -4.89 -21.47 -22.41
N ALA A 90 -4.51 -22.52 -21.68
CA ALA A 90 -3.61 -23.55 -22.21
C ALA A 90 -4.22 -24.12 -23.51
N PRO A 91 -3.61 -23.90 -24.69
CA PRO A 91 -4.18 -24.38 -25.93
C PRO A 91 -4.01 -25.90 -25.98
N GLU A 92 -5.13 -26.62 -26.01
CA GLU A 92 -5.17 -27.99 -26.51
C GLU A 92 -4.73 -27.96 -27.98
N GLY A 93 -3.44 -28.16 -28.24
CA GLY A 93 -2.95 -28.10 -29.62
C GLY A 93 -1.44 -28.25 -29.86
N MET A 94 -0.66 -28.73 -28.89
CA MET A 94 0.78 -28.96 -29.09
C MET A 94 1.21 -30.40 -28.80
N PHE A 95 0.42 -31.38 -29.27
CA PHE A 95 0.93 -32.73 -29.53
C PHE A 95 0.18 -33.29 -30.75
N GLY A 96 0.81 -33.23 -31.92
CA GLY A 96 0.31 -33.85 -33.14
C GLY A 96 1.38 -33.84 -34.22
N GLY A 97 1.90 -35.03 -34.55
CA GLY A 97 2.68 -35.32 -35.76
C GLY A 97 4.18 -35.45 -35.55
#